data_AF-A0A9X3EYW3-F1
#
_entry.id   AF-A0A9X3EYW3-F1
#
_cell.length_a   1.000
_cell.length_b   1.000
_cell.length_c   1.000
_cell.angle_alpha   90.00
_cell.angle_beta   90.00
_cell.angle_gamma   90.00
#
_symmetry.space_group_name_H-M   'P 1'
#
loop_
_entity.id
_entity.type
_entity.pdbx_description
1 polymer ?
#
loop_
_entity_poly.entity_id
_entity_poly.type
_entity_poly.pdbx_seq_one_letter_code
_entity_poly.pdbx_strand_id
1 'polypeptide(L)'
;MKLREARRRLPVVESLPPGRGRRVLPPPRGAVQRPALAVWEFTRACDQRCKACGPRAGVARPDELTTEEALRLVDELAELGVGEVALIGGEAYLRADVLGSSDASASAG
;
A
#
# COMPACT_ATOMS: atom_id res chain seq x y z
N MET A 1 -1.71 -19.52 -21.84
CA MET A 1 -0.62 -18.98 -22.67
C MET A 1 0.62 -18.84 -21.81
N LYS A 2 1.73 -19.49 -22.17
CA LYS A 2 2.95 -19.43 -21.34
C LYS A 2 3.64 -18.08 -21.53
N LEU A 3 4.17 -17.48 -20.46
CA LEU A 3 4.87 -16.18 -20.48
C LEU A 3 5.92 -16.05 -21.60
N ARG A 4 6.56 -17.16 -21.96
CA ARG A 4 7.51 -17.25 -23.09
C ARG A 4 6.91 -16.96 -24.46
N GLU A 5 5.65 -17.33 -24.70
CA GLU A 5 4.95 -17.13 -25.97
C GLU A 5 4.47 -15.68 -26.11
N ALA A 6 4.08 -15.06 -24.99
CA ALA A 6 3.69 -13.66 -24.94
C ALA A 6 4.87 -12.72 -25.26
N ARG A 7 6.07 -13.05 -24.73
CA ARG A 7 7.30 -12.26 -24.90
C ARG A 7 7.78 -12.20 -26.36
N ARG A 8 7.47 -13.20 -27.19
CA ARG A 8 7.85 -13.24 -28.61
C ARG A 8 7.06 -12.27 -29.49
N ARG A 9 5.92 -11.75 -29.02
CA ARG A 9 5.03 -10.87 -29.81
C ARG A 9 5.27 -9.38 -29.57
N LEU A 10 6.19 -9.03 -28.67
CA LEU A 10 6.52 -7.65 -28.36
C LEU A 10 7.89 -7.32 -28.98
N PRO A 11 7.96 -6.47 -30.01
CA PRO A 11 9.21 -6.16 -30.72
C PRO A 11 10.29 -5.50 -29.83
N VAL A 12 9.94 -5.07 -28.61
CA VAL A 12 10.87 -4.50 -27.63
C VAL A 12 11.64 -5.54 -26.80
N VAL A 13 11.33 -6.85 -26.93
CA VAL A 13 11.84 -7.90 -26.02
C VAL A 13 13.03 -8.70 -26.61
N GLU A 14 13.43 -8.45 -27.85
CA GLU A 14 14.50 -9.24 -28.49
C GLU A 14 15.90 -9.02 -27.90
N SER A 15 16.12 -7.91 -27.18
CA SER A 15 17.43 -7.60 -26.60
C SER A 15 17.35 -6.93 -25.23
N LEU A 16 16.44 -7.39 -24.36
CA LEU A 16 16.53 -7.00 -22.96
C LEU A 16 17.91 -7.42 -22.43
N PRO A 17 18.69 -6.49 -21.83
CA PRO A 17 19.97 -6.85 -21.25
C PRO A 17 19.76 -7.98 -20.23
N PRO A 18 20.74 -8.89 -20.08
CA PRO A 18 20.65 -9.94 -19.08
C PRO A 18 20.32 -9.29 -17.74
N GLY A 19 19.23 -9.72 -17.12
CA GLY A 19 18.81 -9.18 -15.84
C GLY A 19 19.99 -9.27 -14.89
N ARG A 20 20.48 -8.13 -14.39
CA ARG A 20 21.48 -8.15 -13.32
C ARG A 20 20.85 -8.98 -12.21
N GLY A 21 21.51 -10.06 -11.82
CA GLY A 21 21.02 -10.92 -10.74
C GLY A 21 20.65 -10.05 -9.54
N ARG A 22 19.59 -10.43 -8.81
CA ARG A 22 19.14 -9.67 -7.65
C ARG A 22 20.29 -9.69 -6.63
N ARG A 23 20.98 -8.56 -6.49
CA ARG A 23 22.11 -8.43 -5.58
C ARG A 23 21.54 -7.90 -4.26
N VAL A 24 21.46 -8.78 -3.26
CA VAL A 24 21.11 -8.37 -1.90
C VAL A 24 22.37 -7.74 -1.32
N LEU A 25 22.32 -6.43 -1.05
CA LEU A 25 23.39 -5.77 -0.31
C LEU A 25 23.25 -6.19 1.16
N PRO A 26 24.28 -6.80 1.77
CA PRO A 26 24.23 -7.08 3.19
C PRO A 26 24.16 -5.75 3.95
N PRO A 27 23.39 -5.68 5.04
CA PRO A 27 23.38 -4.48 5.86
C PRO A 27 24.77 -4.21 6.45
N PRO A 28 25.09 -2.94 6.80
CA PRO A 28 26.32 -2.63 7.52
C PRO A 28 26.47 -3.46 8.79
N ARG A 29 27.69 -3.84 9.14
CA ARG A 29 27.96 -4.59 10.39
C ARG A 29 27.46 -3.79 11.59
N GLY A 30 26.64 -4.43 12.43
CA GLY A 30 26.03 -3.81 13.62
C GLY A 30 24.73 -3.03 13.37
N ALA A 31 24.27 -2.93 12.12
CA ALA A 31 23.00 -2.27 11.82
C ALA A 31 21.81 -3.14 12.25
N VAL A 32 21.01 -2.63 13.19
CA VAL A 32 19.69 -3.19 13.50
C VAL A 32 18.80 -3.00 12.28
N GLN A 33 18.23 -4.09 11.77
CA GLN A 33 17.32 -4.03 10.62
C GLN A 33 16.02 -3.37 11.07
N ARG A 34 15.57 -2.36 10.32
CA ARG A 34 14.29 -1.67 10.53
C ARG A 34 13.55 -1.60 9.20
N PRO A 35 12.22 -1.65 9.18
CA PRO A 35 11.47 -1.48 7.95
C PRO A 35 11.71 -0.09 7.36
N ALA A 36 12.10 -0.02 6.09
CA ALA A 36 12.21 1.26 5.41
C ALA A 36 10.83 1.86 5.09
N LEU A 37 9.84 0.99 4.84
CA LEU A 37 8.49 1.37 4.43
C LEU A 37 7.47 0.45 5.10
N ALA A 38 6.45 1.04 5.73
CA ALA A 38 5.21 0.37 6.07
C ALA A 38 4.14 0.74 5.04
N VAL A 39 3.45 -0.27 4.49
CA VAL A 39 2.32 -0.06 3.58
C VAL A 39 1.07 -0.45 4.34
N TRP A 40 0.21 0.52 4.62
CA TRP A 40 -0.93 0.36 5.51
C TRP A 40 -2.24 0.58 4.77
N GLU A 41 -3.09 -0.46 4.70
CA GLU A 41 -4.50 -0.35 4.29
C GLU A 41 -5.26 0.46 5.36
N PHE A 42 -5.34 1.76 5.15
CA PHE A 42 -5.82 2.73 6.13
C PHE A 42 -7.35 2.80 6.21
N THR A 43 -8.00 2.73 5.05
CA THR A 43 -9.45 2.52 4.90
C THR A 43 -9.73 1.83 3.58
N ARG A 44 -10.82 1.07 3.48
CA ARG A 44 -11.36 0.55 2.21
C ARG A 44 -12.45 1.42 1.63
N ALA A 45 -12.89 2.48 2.32
CA ALA A 45 -13.83 3.45 1.76
C ALA A 45 -13.26 4.05 0.46
N CYS A 46 -13.99 3.96 -0.64
CA CYS A 46 -13.57 4.47 -1.94
C CYS A 46 -14.79 4.86 -2.77
N ASP A 47 -14.77 6.08 -3.31
CA ASP A 47 -15.81 6.60 -4.21
C ASP A 47 -15.52 6.29 -5.69
N GLN A 48 -14.40 5.62 -5.97
CA GLN A 48 -13.98 5.19 -7.31
C GLN A 48 -14.20 3.69 -7.55
N ARG A 49 -14.19 3.31 -8.84
CA ARG A 49 -14.37 1.91 -9.29
C ARG A 49 -13.34 1.52 -10.35
N CYS A 50 -12.05 1.68 -10.02
CA CYS A 50 -10.96 1.45 -10.95
C CYS A 50 -10.88 -0.02 -11.41
N LYS A 51 -10.75 -0.25 -12.73
CA LYS A 51 -10.66 -1.61 -13.30
C LYS A 51 -9.46 -2.43 -12.80
N ALA A 52 -8.38 -1.76 -12.40
CA ALA A 52 -7.15 -2.37 -11.91
C ALA A 52 -6.95 -2.15 -10.39
N CYS A 53 -8.03 -1.95 -9.63
CA CYS A 53 -7.95 -1.74 -8.19
C CYS A 53 -7.40 -2.98 -7.48
N GLY A 54 -6.18 -2.88 -6.93
CA GLY A 54 -5.55 -3.93 -6.14
C GLY A 54 -6.40 -4.40 -4.96
N PRO A 55 -6.78 -3.50 -4.02
CA PRO A 55 -7.56 -3.87 -2.84
C PRO A 55 -9.05 -4.10 -3.13
N ARG A 56 -9.53 -3.76 -4.34
CA ARG A 56 -10.96 -3.73 -4.69
C ARG A 56 -11.75 -2.97 -3.59
N ALA A 57 -11.32 -1.74 -3.37
CA ALA A 57 -11.91 -0.83 -2.39
C ALA A 57 -13.35 -0.46 -2.78
N GLY A 58 -14.10 0.05 -1.81
CA GLY A 58 -15.51 0.41 -1.95
C GLY A 58 -16.08 0.82 -0.60
N VAL A 59 -16.64 -0.14 0.15
CA VAL A 59 -17.16 0.13 1.50
C VAL A 59 -16.04 -0.08 2.53
N ALA A 60 -15.99 0.79 3.54
CA ALA A 60 -15.13 0.61 4.71
C ALA A 60 -15.38 -0.75 5.37
N ARG A 61 -14.35 -1.35 5.96
CA ARG A 61 -14.53 -2.55 6.78
C ARG A 61 -15.14 -2.15 8.13
N PRO A 62 -15.97 -3.02 8.74
CA PRO A 62 -16.55 -2.74 10.06
C PRO A 62 -15.50 -2.73 11.18
N ASP A 63 -14.32 -3.31 10.94
CA ASP A 63 -13.21 -3.49 11.88
C ASP A 63 -11.97 -2.66 11.48
N GLU A 64 -12.16 -1.54 10.78
CA GLU A 64 -11.07 -0.56 10.60
C GLU A 64 -10.69 0.05 11.95
N LEU A 65 -9.40 0.36 12.13
CA LEU A 65 -8.90 0.97 13.36
C LEU A 65 -9.68 2.24 13.69
N THR A 66 -9.98 2.48 14.96
CA THR A 66 -10.49 3.79 15.40
C THR A 66 -9.41 4.86 15.25
N THR A 67 -9.77 6.13 15.44
CA THR A 67 -8.79 7.23 15.42
C THR A 67 -7.70 7.03 16.47
N GLU A 68 -8.08 6.61 17.69
CA GLU A 68 -7.17 6.39 18.80
C GLU A 68 -6.23 5.20 18.52
N GLU A 69 -6.74 4.13 17.89
CA GLU A 69 -5.93 2.99 17.48
C GLU A 69 -4.98 3.35 16.34
N ALA A 70 -5.45 4.12 15.37
CA ALA A 70 -4.64 4.62 14.25
C ALA A 70 -3.48 5.50 14.73
N LEU A 71 -3.73 6.43 15.65
CA LEU A 71 -2.69 7.27 16.25
C LEU A 71 -1.68 6.44 17.05
N ARG A 72 -2.15 5.45 17.81
CA ARG A 72 -1.27 4.54 18.55
C ARG A 72 -0.38 3.71 17.64
N LEU A 73 -0.91 3.26 16.50
CA LEU A 73 -0.13 2.57 15.48
C LEU A 73 0.96 3.49 14.90
N VAL A 74 0.70 4.78 14.73
CA VAL A 74 1.73 5.74 14.29
C VAL A 74 2.88 5.79 15.30
N ASP A 75 2.58 5.84 16.60
CA ASP A 75 3.60 5.81 17.66
C ASP A 75 4.40 4.49 17.63
N GLU A 76 3.72 3.34 17.52
CA GLU A 76 4.35 2.02 17.42
C GLU A 76 5.27 1.90 16.19
N LEU A 77 4.86 2.43 15.04
CA LEU A 77 5.67 2.45 13.81
C LEU A 77 6.90 3.38 13.97
N ALA A 78 6.74 4.51 14.66
CA ALA A 78 7.84 5.42 14.96
C ALA A 78 8.85 4.79 15.93
N GLU A 79 8.39 4.10 16.97
CA GLU A 79 9.23 3.36 17.92
C GLU A 79 10.01 2.22 17.25
N LEU A 80 9.37 1.51 16.31
CA LEU A 80 10.03 0.50 15.48
C LEU A 80 11.10 1.11 14.54
N GLY A 81 11.07 2.43 14.37
CA GLY A 81 11.97 3.20 13.52
C GLY A 81 11.70 2.96 12.04
N VAL A 82 10.43 2.88 11.66
CA VAL A 82 10.00 2.83 10.27
C VAL A 82 10.37 4.15 9.58
N GLY A 83 10.94 4.08 8.38
CA GLY A 83 11.34 5.27 7.62
C GLY A 83 10.16 6.05 7.04
N GLU A 84 9.30 5.34 6.30
CA GLU A 84 8.14 5.91 5.61
C GLU A 84 6.89 5.07 5.85
N VAL A 85 5.72 5.72 5.86
CA VAL A 85 4.41 5.06 5.90
C VAL A 85 3.61 5.48 4.66
N ALA A 86 3.26 4.51 3.83
CA ALA A 86 2.34 4.71 2.71
C ALA A 86 0.93 4.29 3.12
N LEU A 87 0.03 5.26 3.21
CA LEU A 87 -1.40 5.02 3.38
C LEU A 87 -1.99 4.59 2.05
N ILE A 88 -2.60 3.41 2.03
CA ILE A 88 -3.23 2.81 0.85
C ILE A 88 -4.63 2.30 1.20
N GLY A 89 -5.30 1.68 0.23
CA GLY A 89 -6.61 1.08 0.38
C GLY A 89 -7.59 1.69 -0.62
N GLY A 90 -8.59 2.39 -0.09
CA GLY A 90 -9.40 3.35 -0.84
C GLY A 90 -8.88 4.77 -0.66
N GLU A 91 -9.79 5.73 -0.62
CA GLU A 91 -9.42 7.14 -0.56
C GLU A 91 -9.42 7.63 0.89
N ALA A 92 -8.24 8.02 1.36
CA ALA A 92 -8.01 8.38 2.76
C ALA A 92 -8.94 9.49 3.26
N TYR A 93 -9.31 10.44 2.41
CA TYR A 93 -10.20 11.55 2.78
C TYR A 93 -11.64 11.13 3.11
N LEU A 94 -12.04 9.91 2.76
CA LEU A 94 -13.37 9.37 3.11
C LEU A 94 -13.45 8.88 4.56
N ARG A 95 -12.31 8.81 5.25
CA ARG A 95 -12.25 8.48 6.67
C ARG A 95 -12.46 9.76 7.49
N ALA A 96 -13.44 9.74 8.41
CA ALA A 96 -13.97 10.94 9.07
C ALA A 96 -12.92 11.77 9.85
N ASP A 97 -11.92 11.09 10.41
CA ASP A 97 -10.84 11.67 11.21
C ASP A 97 -9.76 12.39 10.38
N VAL A 98 -9.73 12.21 9.06
CA VAL A 98 -8.69 12.82 8.20
C VAL A 98 -8.97 14.29 7.88
N LEU A 99 -10.23 14.64 7.58
CA LEU A 99 -10.62 16.00 7.22
C LEU A 99 -11.37 16.74 8.34
N GLY A 100 -11.55 16.10 9.50
CA GLY A 100 -12.30 16.69 10.62
C GLY A 100 -13.80 16.84 10.36
N SER A 101 -14.31 16.28 9.26
CA SER A 101 -15.74 16.26 8.92
C SER A 101 -16.40 15.06 9.57
N SER A 102 -17.37 15.31 10.45
CA SER A 102 -18.16 14.32 11.19
C SER A 102 -19.10 13.43 10.35
N ASP A 103 -19.02 13.46 9.02
CA ASP A 103 -19.97 12.77 8.14
C ASP A 103 -19.33 11.57 7.43
N ALA A 104 -19.17 10.46 8.16
CA ALA A 104 -19.01 9.13 7.56
C ALA A 104 -20.39 8.51 7.31
N SER A 105 -21.08 8.94 6.26
CA SER A 105 -22.26 8.24 5.75
C SER A 105 -22.38 8.43 4.24
N ALA A 106 -21.40 7.89 3.51
CA ALA A 106 -21.64 7.53 2.11
C ALA A 106 -22.26 6.14 2.10
N SER A 107 -23.58 6.09 2.27
CA SER A 107 -24.41 4.92 2.01
C SER A 107 -24.12 4.41 0.59
N ALA A 108 -23.60 3.20 0.49
CA ALA A 108 -23.47 2.48 -0.77
C ALA A 108 -24.87 2.16 -1.32
N GLY A 109 -25.23 2.81 -2.43
CA GLY A 109 -26.26 2.36 -3.38
C GLY A 109 -25.62 1.60 -4.54
#